data_AF-A0A0Q0CVJ6-F1
#
_entry.id   AF-A0A0Q0CVJ6-F1
#
_cell.length_a   1.000
_cell.length_b   1.000
_cell.length_c   1.000
_cell.angle_alpha   90.00
_cell.angle_beta   90.00
_cell.angle_gamma   90.00
#
_symmetry.space_group_name_H-M   'P 1'
#
loop_
_entity.id
_entity.type
_entity.pdbx_description
1 polymer ?
#
loop_
_entity_poly.entity_id
_entity_poly.type
_entity_poly.pdbx_seq_one_letter_code
_entity_poly.pdbx_strand_id
1 'polypeptide(L)'
;MAIEEVEIRSLGDLVTLSLGCELKNIKLPEDLLVRLKISKKEKAEYLDASAVDRFRNNLLDQVSEMSNGAPLNTLSLEALQDINAELRVRDLRTFLRQS
;
A
#
# COMPACT_ATOMS: atom_id res chain seq x y z
N MET A 1 -6.52 -7.09 -23.36
CA MET A 1 -6.75 -6.46 -22.03
C MET A 1 -5.78 -5.31 -21.92
N ALA A 2 -6.23 -4.16 -21.43
CA ALA A 2 -5.38 -3.00 -21.21
C ALA A 2 -4.87 -3.06 -19.78
N ILE A 3 -3.56 -2.92 -19.58
CA ILE A 3 -2.95 -2.86 -18.25
C ILE A 3 -3.43 -1.57 -17.58
N GLU A 4 -3.96 -1.69 -16.37
CA GLU A 4 -4.27 -0.52 -15.54
C GLU A 4 -3.01 -0.04 -14.82
N GLU A 5 -2.66 1.24 -14.99
CA GLU A 5 -1.48 1.86 -14.37
C GLU A 5 -1.91 2.95 -13.37
N VAL A 6 -1.27 2.96 -12.20
CA VAL A 6 -1.37 4.07 -11.24
C VAL A 6 0.00 4.68 -10.97
N GLU A 7 0.12 6.00 -11.12
CA GLU A 7 1.33 6.75 -10.77
C GLU A 7 1.23 7.25 -9.32
N ILE A 8 2.26 6.96 -8.52
CA ILE A 8 2.41 7.43 -7.13
C ILE A 8 3.80 8.03 -6.91
N ARG A 9 3.95 8.88 -5.90
CA ARG A 9 5.22 9.59 -5.65
C ARG A 9 6.13 8.88 -4.66
N SER A 10 5.59 7.98 -3.85
CA SER A 10 6.34 7.22 -2.85
C SER A 10 5.63 5.92 -2.48
N LEU A 11 6.36 4.96 -1.89
CA LEU A 11 5.74 3.78 -1.27
C LEU A 11 4.78 4.17 -0.12
N GLY A 12 5.00 5.31 0.53
CA GLY A 12 4.07 5.82 1.54
C GLY A 12 2.69 6.16 0.94
N ASP A 13 2.65 6.61 -0.32
CA ASP A 13 1.37 6.82 -1.01
C ASP A 13 0.69 5.48 -1.33
N LEU A 14 1.46 4.43 -1.61
CA LEU A 14 0.92 3.07 -1.78
C LEU A 14 0.34 2.52 -0.48
N VAL A 15 0.94 2.83 0.68
CA VAL A 15 0.35 2.51 2.00
C VAL A 15 -1.02 3.15 2.12
N THR A 16 -1.12 4.46 1.95
CA THR A 16 -2.38 5.19 2.09
C THR A 16 -3.44 4.72 1.10
N LEU A 17 -3.06 4.47 -0.16
CA LEU A 17 -3.97 3.91 -1.16
C LEU A 17 -4.48 2.53 -0.73
N SER A 18 -3.58 1.63 -0.31
CA SER A 18 -3.92 0.26 0.08
C SER A 18 -4.86 0.23 1.29
N LEU A 19 -4.59 1.04 2.32
CA LEU A 19 -5.46 1.17 3.49
C LEU A 19 -6.83 1.75 3.12
N GLY A 20 -6.86 2.75 2.24
CA GLY A 20 -8.11 3.33 1.75
C GLY A 20 -8.96 2.31 0.97
N CYS A 21 -8.32 1.51 0.13
CA CYS A 21 -8.96 0.41 -0.59
C CYS A 21 -9.53 -0.63 0.37
N GLU A 22 -8.75 -1.06 1.36
CA GLU A 22 -9.20 -2.04 2.37
C GLU A 22 -10.40 -1.51 3.17
N LEU A 23 -10.31 -0.28 3.68
CA LEU A 23 -11.38 0.37 4.44
C LEU A 23 -12.69 0.50 3.63
N LYS A 24 -12.58 0.67 2.31
CA LYS A 24 -13.72 0.82 1.40
C LYS A 24 -14.14 -0.49 0.71
N ASN A 25 -13.49 -1.61 1.03
CA ASN A 25 -13.67 -2.89 0.37
C ASN A 25 -13.55 -2.80 -1.17
N ILE A 26 -12.59 -1.99 -1.64
CA ILE A 26 -12.27 -1.82 -3.06
C ILE A 26 -11.17 -2.81 -3.43
N LYS A 27 -11.46 -3.67 -4.40
CA LYS A 27 -10.46 -4.56 -5.00
C LYS A 27 -9.65 -3.79 -6.04
N LEU A 28 -8.32 -3.81 -5.91
CA LEU A 28 -7.44 -3.35 -6.98
C LEU A 28 -7.44 -4.38 -8.13
N PRO A 29 -7.24 -3.93 -9.38
CA PRO A 29 -7.09 -4.82 -10.53
C PRO A 29 -5.94 -5.82 -10.32
N GLU A 30 -6.14 -7.06 -10.77
CA GLU A 30 -5.13 -8.13 -10.66
C GLU A 30 -3.88 -7.86 -11.50
N ASP A 31 -3.98 -7.05 -12.55
CA ASP A 31 -2.89 -6.67 -13.45
C ASP A 31 -2.40 -5.23 -13.20
N LEU A 32 -2.71 -4.65 -12.05
CA LEU A 32 -2.31 -3.29 -11.69
C LEU A 32 -0.78 -3.13 -11.73
N LEU A 33 -0.33 -2.15 -12.54
CA LEU A 33 1.03 -1.68 -12.55
C LEU A 33 1.15 -0.41 -11.71
N VAL A 34 2.01 -0.40 -10.70
CA VAL A 34 2.29 0.80 -9.91
C VAL A 34 3.58 1.44 -10.39
N ARG A 35 3.47 2.68 -10.86
CA ARG A 35 4.61 3.50 -11.28
C ARG A 35 5.03 4.44 -10.15
N LEU A 36 6.19 4.19 -9.57
CA LEU A 36 6.83 5.03 -8.56
C LEU A 36 7.68 6.10 -9.23
N LYS A 37 7.25 7.36 -9.09
CA LYS A 37 7.92 8.52 -9.66
C LYS A 37 8.17 9.59 -8.61
N ILE A 38 9.33 9.48 -7.97
CA ILE A 38 9.77 10.39 -6.88
C ILE A 38 10.02 11.80 -7.44
N SER A 39 10.59 11.90 -8.64
CA SER A 39 10.86 13.18 -9.30
C SER A 39 10.66 13.12 -10.82
N LYS A 40 10.46 14.27 -11.46
CA LYS A 40 10.32 14.35 -12.93
C LYS A 40 11.60 13.99 -13.70
N LYS A 41 12.75 14.00 -13.03
CA LYS A 41 14.08 13.83 -13.66
C LYS A 41 14.62 12.41 -13.54
N GLU A 42 14.09 11.60 -12.65
CA GLU A 42 14.52 10.22 -12.43
C GLU A 42 13.71 9.24 -13.27
N LYS A 43 14.32 8.09 -13.59
CA LYS A 43 13.60 6.96 -14.18
C LYS A 43 12.59 6.46 -13.17
N ALA A 44 11.36 6.21 -13.64
CA ALA A 44 10.33 5.61 -12.80
C ALA A 44 10.70 4.16 -12.47
N GLU A 45 10.46 3.79 -11.21
CA GLU A 45 10.45 2.39 -10.77
C GLU A 45 9.04 1.85 -11.00
N TYR A 46 8.93 0.59 -11.44
CA TYR A 46 7.65 -0.05 -11.69
C TYR A 46 7.51 -1.27 -10.78
N LEU A 47 6.38 -1.36 -10.07
CA LEU A 47 5.97 -2.55 -9.34
C LEU A 47 4.91 -3.25 -10.17
N ASP A 48 5.19 -4.49 -10.57
CA ASP A 48 4.21 -5.36 -11.19
C ASP A 48 3.16 -5.85 -10.16
N ALA A 49 2.12 -6.49 -10.66
CA ALA A 49 1.04 -7.06 -9.85
C ALA A 49 1.56 -7.93 -8.70
N SER A 50 2.59 -8.76 -8.95
CA SER A 50 3.14 -9.65 -7.95
C SER A 50 3.85 -8.88 -6.81
N ALA A 51 4.55 -7.80 -7.14
CA ALA A 51 5.16 -6.90 -6.17
C ALA A 51 4.10 -6.10 -5.39
N VAL A 52 3.04 -5.65 -6.05
CA VAL A 52 1.91 -4.96 -5.42
C VAL A 52 1.19 -5.89 -4.43
N ASP A 53 0.93 -7.13 -4.81
CA ASP A 53 0.28 -8.11 -3.94
C ASP A 53 1.13 -8.44 -2.71
N ARG A 54 2.44 -8.67 -2.89
CA ARG A 54 3.37 -8.85 -1.76
C ARG A 54 3.36 -7.66 -0.82
N PHE A 55 3.45 -6.45 -1.39
CA PHE A 55 3.42 -5.22 -0.61
C PHE A 55 2.15 -5.13 0.24
N ARG A 56 0.99 -5.40 -0.38
CA ARG A 56 -0.31 -5.33 0.30
C ARG A 56 -0.48 -6.39 1.36
N ASN A 57 -0.07 -7.63 1.11
CA ASN A 57 -0.18 -8.70 2.11
C ASN A 57 0.68 -8.39 3.34
N ASN A 58 1.96 -8.04 3.14
CA ASN A 58 2.86 -7.65 4.23
C ASN A 58 2.35 -6.41 4.98
N LEU A 59 1.76 -5.45 4.28
CA LEU A 59 1.13 -4.28 4.89
C LEU A 59 -0.06 -4.68 5.78
N LEU A 60 -0.97 -5.51 5.28
CA LEU A 60 -2.18 -5.92 6.00
C LEU A 60 -1.86 -6.79 7.22
N ASP A 61 -0.80 -7.60 7.15
CA ASP A 61 -0.30 -8.35 8.30
C ASP A 61 0.15 -7.39 9.42
N GLN A 62 0.93 -6.36 9.07
CA GLN A 62 1.37 -5.34 10.04
C GLN A 62 0.19 -4.52 10.60
N VAL A 63 -0.79 -4.19 9.77
CA VAL A 63 -2.01 -3.51 10.22
C VAL A 63 -2.79 -4.36 11.21
N SER A 64 -2.94 -5.65 10.93
CA SER A 64 -3.63 -6.60 11.82
C SER A 64 -2.92 -6.69 13.18
N GLU A 65 -1.59 -6.73 13.19
CA GLU A 65 -0.80 -6.68 14.44
C GLU A 65 -1.07 -5.38 15.22
N MET A 66 -1.06 -4.23 14.54
CA MET A 66 -1.29 -2.92 15.17
C MET A 66 -2.73 -2.72 15.66
N SER A 67 -3.72 -3.33 15.00
CA SER A 67 -5.13 -3.23 15.37
C SER A 67 -5.58 -4.34 16.32
N ASN A 68 -4.69 -5.24 16.75
CA ASN A 68 -5.03 -6.47 17.48
C ASN A 68 -6.11 -7.31 16.75
N GLY A 69 -6.02 -7.36 15.42
CA GLY A 69 -6.96 -8.08 14.55
C GLY A 69 -8.31 -7.37 14.37
N ALA A 70 -8.50 -6.17 14.90
CA ALA A 70 -9.72 -5.40 14.68
C ALA A 70 -9.81 -4.97 13.21
N PRO A 71 -10.96 -5.18 12.53
CA PRO A 71 -11.17 -4.72 11.16
C PRO A 71 -11.03 -3.19 11.06
N LEU A 72 -10.35 -2.69 10.02
CA LEU A 72 -10.08 -1.25 9.86
C LEU A 72 -11.35 -0.38 9.91
N ASN A 73 -12.47 -0.85 9.37
CA ASN A 73 -13.74 -0.12 9.38
C ASN A 73 -14.40 0.02 10.76
N THR A 74 -13.85 -0.63 11.79
CA THR A 74 -14.31 -0.52 13.19
C THR A 74 -13.47 0.46 14.02
N LEU A 75 -12.32 0.90 13.49
CA LEU A 75 -11.41 1.82 14.16
C LEU A 75 -11.88 3.27 14.04
N SER A 76 -11.49 4.11 15.01
CA SER A 76 -11.70 5.55 14.92
C SER A 76 -10.86 6.17 13.79
N LEU A 77 -11.27 7.35 13.30
CA LEU A 77 -10.48 8.08 12.31
C LEU A 77 -9.06 8.40 12.82
N GLU A 78 -8.93 8.76 14.09
CA GLU A 78 -7.64 9.03 14.75
C GLU A 78 -6.74 7.79 14.71
N ALA A 79 -7.26 6.62 15.11
CA ALA A 79 -6.50 5.38 15.05
C ALA A 79 -6.09 5.01 13.61
N LEU A 80 -6.95 5.24 12.62
CA LEU A 80 -6.62 5.03 11.21
C LEU A 80 -5.51 5.97 10.72
N GLN A 81 -5.55 7.23 11.15
CA GLN A 81 -4.51 8.22 10.84
C GLN A 81 -3.18 7.86 11.48
N ASP A 82 -3.18 7.41 12.73
CA ASP A 82 -1.99 6.97 13.46
C ASP A 82 -1.35 5.74 12.80
N ILE A 83 -2.15 4.72 12.47
CA ILE A 83 -1.67 3.54 11.75
C ILE A 83 -1.03 3.94 10.42
N ASN A 84 -1.70 4.78 9.63
CA ASN A 84 -1.15 5.23 8.34
C ASN A 84 0.15 6.04 8.52
N ALA A 85 0.23 6.91 9.53
CA ALA A 85 1.43 7.71 9.81
C ALA A 85 2.61 6.82 10.21
N GLU A 86 2.39 5.89 11.15
CA GLU A 86 3.39 4.96 11.65
C GLU A 86 3.92 4.03 10.55
N LEU A 87 3.05 3.50 9.68
CA LEU A 87 3.46 2.64 8.59
C LEU A 87 4.27 3.40 7.52
N ARG A 88 3.90 4.65 7.22
CA ARG A 88 4.57 5.46 6.19
C ARG A 88 6.03 5.82 6.51
N VAL A 89 6.44 5.77 7.79
CA VAL A 89 7.82 6.06 8.20
C VAL A 89 8.72 4.83 8.29
N ARG A 90 8.18 3.62 8.08
CA ARG A 90 8.95 2.37 8.07
C ARG A 90 9.78 2.23 6.78
N ASP A 91 10.73 1.29 6.81
CA ASP A 91 11.42 0.86 5.58
C ASP A 91 10.48 0.02 4.70
N LEU A 92 9.63 0.71 3.94
CA LEU A 92 8.59 0.10 3.10
C LEU A 92 9.14 -0.79 1.97
N ARG A 93 10.44 -0.71 1.65
CA ARG A 93 11.04 -1.65 0.70
C ARG A 93 11.11 -3.07 1.23
N THR A 94 11.08 -3.25 2.56
CA THR A 94 11.01 -4.59 3.16
C THR A 94 9.71 -5.31 2.78
N PHE A 95 8.62 -4.58 2.53
CA PHE A 95 7.30 -5.16 2.22
C PHE A 95 7.24 -5.72 0.79
N LEU A 96 8.22 -5.42 -0.06
CA LEU A 96 8.34 -5.97 -1.41
C LEU A 96 9.03 -7.34 -1.44
N ARG A 97 9.65 -7.75 -0.32
CA ARG A 97 10.39 -9.02 -0.19
C ARG A 97 9.43 -10.18 0.06
N GLN A 98 9.87 -11.38 -0.29
CA GLN A 98 9.18 -12.60 0.13
C GLN A 98 9.44 -12.82 1.62
N SER A 99 8.36 -13.03 2.37
CA SER A 99 8.33 -13.37 3.80
C SER A 99 8.80 -14.80 4.03
#